data_AF-A0A2T1G4C6-F1
#
_entry.id   AF-A0A2T1G4C6-F1
#
_cell.length_a   1.000
_cell.length_b   1.000
_cell.length_c   1.000
_cell.angle_alpha   90.00
_cell.angle_beta   90.00
_cell.angle_gamma   90.00
#
_symmetry.space_group_name_H-M   'P 1'
#
loop_
_entity.id
_entity.type
_entity.pdbx_description
1 polymer ?
#
loop_
_entity_poly.entity_id
_entity_poly.type
_entity_poly.pdbx_seq_one_letter_code
_entity_poly.pdbx_strand_id
1 'polypeptide(L)' 'MRVNVTPPNSIKMFRYRVHFLAKDLWREKNPICRMNLALQLADVASTLARLEVEEAQKFKEESASDLVPDETET' A
#
# COMPACT_ATOMS: atom_id res chain seq x y z
N MET A 1 -21.13 -18.31 -3.15
CA MET A 1 -20.49 -16.98 -3.09
C MET A 1 -19.14 -17.15 -2.40
N ARG A 2 -18.01 -17.04 -3.11
CA ARG A 2 -16.68 -17.06 -2.48
C ARG A 2 -16.34 -15.64 -2.05
N VAL A 3 -16.29 -15.38 -0.75
CA VAL A 3 -15.88 -14.09 -0.21
C VAL A 3 -14.36 -14.06 -0.21
N ASN A 4 -13.77 -13.34 -1.16
CA ASN A 4 -12.31 -13.15 -1.20
C ASN A 4 -11.94 -12.10 -0.15
N VAL A 5 -11.65 -12.55 1.06
CA VAL A 5 -11.18 -11.69 2.16
C VAL A 5 -9.78 -11.20 1.79
N THR A 6 -9.64 -9.88 1.66
CA THR A 6 -8.32 -9.27 1.46
C THR A 6 -7.52 -9.41 2.75
N PRO A 7 -6.30 -9.95 2.74
CA PRO A 7 -5.51 -10.12 3.95
C PRO A 7 -5.35 -8.79 4.69
N PRO A 8 -5.48 -8.76 6.02
CA PRO A 8 -5.55 -7.52 6.79
C PRO A 8 -4.29 -6.66 6.68
N ASN A 9 -3.13 -7.29 6.43
CA ASN A 9 -1.85 -6.61 6.29
C ASN A 9 -1.36 -6.53 4.83
N SER A 10 -2.24 -6.73 3.85
CA SER A 10 -1.86 -6.59 2.44
C SER A 10 -1.75 -5.12 2.02
N ILE A 11 -0.87 -4.83 1.06
CA ILE A 11 -0.72 -3.50 0.48
C ILE A 11 -2.06 -2.93 -0.02
N LYS A 12 -2.89 -3.79 -0.64
CA LYS A 12 -4.22 -3.45 -1.15
C LYS A 12 -5.15 -2.98 -0.04
N MET A 13 -5.11 -3.61 1.13
CA MET A 13 -5.90 -3.17 2.29
C MET A 13 -5.47 -1.78 2.76
N PHE A 14 -4.16 -1.52 2.84
CA PHE A 14 -3.65 -0.20 3.20
C PHE A 14 -4.02 0.87 2.18
N ARG A 15 -3.97 0.58 0.86
CA ARG A 15 -4.47 1.49 -0.20
C ARG A 15 -5.93 1.89 0.04
N TYR A 16 -6.80 0.92 0.34
CA TYR A 16 -8.20 1.21 0.66
C TYR A 16 -8.36 2.03 1.94
N ARG A 17 -7.65 1.69 3.01
CA ARG A 17 -7.73 2.42 4.28
C ARG A 17 -7.33 3.89 4.11
N VAL A 18 -6.25 4.17 3.38
CA VAL A 18 -5.85 5.55 3.04
C VAL A 18 -6.97 6.27 2.29
N HIS A 19 -7.54 5.63 1.26
CA HIS A 19 -8.61 6.23 0.47
C HIS A 19 -9.84 6.60 1.32
N PHE A 20 -10.31 5.68 2.16
CA PHE A 20 -11.49 5.93 3.00
C PHE A 20 -11.20 6.96 4.10
N LEU A 21 -10.06 6.85 4.81
CA LEU A 21 -9.70 7.80 5.86
C LEU A 21 -9.52 9.23 5.30
N ALA A 22 -8.91 9.39 4.13
CA ALA A 22 -8.78 10.70 3.49
C ALA A 22 -10.14 11.30 3.09
N LYS A 23 -11.04 10.46 2.58
CA LYS A 23 -12.41 10.86 2.22
C LYS A 23 -13.22 11.27 3.45
N ASP A 24 -13.10 10.53 4.55
CA ASP A 24 -13.78 10.83 5.81
C ASP A 24 -13.22 12.11 6.43
N LEU A 25 -11.88 12.27 6.43
CA LEU A 25 -11.21 13.48 6.91
C LEU A 25 -11.68 14.74 6.16
N TRP A 26 -11.83 14.65 4.83
CA TRP A 26 -12.32 15.76 4.00
C TRP A 26 -13.77 16.16 4.33
N ARG A 27 -14.60 15.19 4.72
CA ARG A 27 -16.03 15.42 5.00
C ARG A 27 -16.28 15.88 6.43
N GLU A 28 -15.45 15.45 7.38
CA GLU A 28 -15.64 15.68 8.81
C GLU A 28 -15.52 17.17 9.20
N LYS A 29 -16.51 17.65 9.96
CA LYS A 29 -16.60 19.04 10.44
C LYS A 29 -16.15 19.19 11.87
N ASN A 30 -16.36 18.17 12.71
CA ASN A 30 -15.97 18.19 14.10
C ASN A 30 -14.43 18.14 14.23
N PRO A 31 -13.79 19.14 14.87
CA PRO A 31 -12.33 19.20 14.98
C PRO A 31 -11.73 18.03 15.77
N ILE A 32 -12.44 17.50 16.78
CA ILE A 32 -11.96 16.37 17.59
C ILE A 32 -11.92 15.10 16.74
N CYS A 33 -13.00 14.82 15.99
CA CYS A 33 -13.03 13.68 15.07
C CYS A 33 -12.00 13.84 13.95
N ARG A 34 -11.87 15.06 13.40
CA ARG A 34 -10.91 15.37 12.33
C ARG A 34 -9.47 15.15 12.78
N MET A 35 -9.11 15.52 14.01
CA MET A 35 -7.80 15.22 14.59
C MET A 35 -7.52 13.71 14.61
N ASN A 36 -8.47 12.90 15.11
CA ASN A 36 -8.31 11.45 15.18
C ASN A 36 -8.19 10.80 13.79
N LEU A 37 -8.99 11.25 12.82
CA LEU A 37 -8.90 10.79 11.44
C LEU A 37 -7.55 11.15 10.81
N ALA A 38 -7.03 12.35 11.09
CA ALA A 38 -5.73 12.79 10.57
C ALA A 38 -4.57 11.94 11.13
N LEU A 39 -4.59 11.64 12.43
CA LEU A 39 -3.61 10.76 13.07
C LEU A 39 -3.65 9.35 12.45
N GLN A 40 -4.85 8.76 12.36
CA GLN A 40 -5.00 7.43 11.74
C GLN A 40 -4.57 7.42 10.28
N LEU A 41 -4.91 8.46 9.51
CA LEU A 41 -4.51 8.58 8.11
C LEU A 41 -2.99 8.63 7.99
N ALA A 42 -2.30 9.39 8.84
CA ALA A 42 -0.84 9.50 8.82
C ALA A 42 -0.15 8.16 9.09
N ASP A 43 -0.63 7.41 10.09
CA ASP A 43 -0.07 6.10 10.45
C ASP A 43 -0.25 5.07 9.33
N VAL A 44 -1.46 5.01 8.77
CA VAL A 44 -1.80 4.10 7.67
C VAL A 44 -1.03 4.48 6.41
N ALA A 45 -0.94 5.77 6.06
CA ALA A 45 -0.21 6.24 4.90
C ALA A 45 1.30 5.98 5.02
N SER A 46 1.88 6.17 6.21
CA SER A 46 3.29 5.87 6.47
C SER A 46 3.60 4.38 6.34
N THR A 47 2.66 3.53 6.75
CA THR A 47 2.78 2.07 6.58
C THR A 47 2.65 1.69 5.11
N LEU A 48 1.66 2.25 4.40
CA LEU A 48 1.49 2.03 2.97
C LEU A 48 2.75 2.41 2.20
N ALA A 49 3.33 3.58 2.48
CA ALA A 49 4.53 4.06 1.80
C ALA A 49 5.70 3.07 1.89
N ARG A 50 5.92 2.46 3.05
CA ARG A 50 6.95 1.41 3.23
C ARG A 50 6.65 0.18 2.40
N LEU A 51 5.41 -0.29 2.40
CA LEU A 51 4.99 -1.45 1.58
C LEU A 51 5.14 -1.18 0.08
N GLU A 52 4.81 0.02 -0.40
CA GLU A 52 4.99 0.41 -1.81
C GLU A 52 6.47 0.47 -2.21
N VAL A 53 7.36 0.90 -1.31
CA VAL A 53 8.81 0.87 -1.54
C VAL A 53 9.29 -0.57 -1.70
N GLU A 54 8.89 -1.46 -0.80
CA GLU A 54 9.24 -2.89 -0.88
C GLU A 54 8.69 -3.53 -2.16
N GLU A 55 7.45 -3.22 -2.55
CA GLU A 55 6.84 -3.74 -3.78
C GLU A 55 7.55 -3.21 -5.04
N ALA A 56 7.94 -1.93 -5.04
CA ALA A 56 8.71 -1.34 -6.13
C ALA A 56 10.13 -1.91 -6.23
N GLN A 57 10.77 -2.27 -5.11
CA GLN A 57 12.07 -2.93 -5.10
C GLN A 57 11.99 -4.34 -5.71
N LYS A 58 11.00 -5.15 -5.28
CA LYS A 58 10.77 -6.49 -5.84
C LYS A 58 10.53 -6.45 -7.35
N PHE A 59 9.70 -5.51 -7.81
CA PHE A 59 9.44 -5.34 -9.24
C PHE A 59 10.71 -5.01 -10.05
N LYS A 60 11.65 -4.23 -9.48
CA LYS A 60 12.95 -3.93 -10.10
C LYS A 60 13.89 -5.13 -10.13
N GLU A 61 13.91 -5.93 -9.07
CA GLU A 61 14.73 -7.14 -9.00
C GLU A 61 14.24 -8.22 -9.99
N GLU A 62 12.92 -8.44 -10.07
CA GLU A 62 12.31 -9.35 -11.04
C GLU A 62 12.63 -8.92 -12.48
N SER A 63 12.47 -7.64 -12.81
CA SER A 63 12.77 -7.11 -14.15
C SER A 63 14.26 -7.11 -14.51
N ALA A 64 15.17 -7.10 -13.53
CA ALA A 64 16.61 -7.27 -13.77
C ALA A 64 17.02 -8.74 -13.98
N SER A 65 16.25 -9.68 -13.40
CA SER A 65 16.50 -11.12 -13.50
C SER A 65 16.14 -11.69 -14.88
N ASP A 66 15.17 -11.08 -15.55
CA ASP A 66 14.73 -11.45 -16.92
C ASP A 66 15.73 -11.04 -18.03
N LEU A 67 16.84 -10.37 -17.68
CA LEU A 67 17.84 -9.85 -18.63
C LEU A 67 19.17 -10.63 -18.66
N VAL A 68 19.26 -11.83 -18.09
CA VAL A 68 20.44 -12.69 -18.31
C VAL A 68 20.26 -13.44 -19.64
N PRO A 69 21.03 -13.13 -20.70
CA PRO A 69 21.12 -14.02 -21.84
C PRO A 69 21.88 -15.26 -21.38
N ASP A 70 21.25 -16.41 -21.58
CA ASP A 70 21.88 -17.72 -21.51
C ASP A 70 22.94 -17.81 -22.61
N GLU A 71 24.13 -17.27 -22.35
CA GLU A 71 25.30 -17.48 -23.18
C GLU A 71 26.45 -17.92 -22.29
N THR A 72 26.60 -19.24 -22.13
CA THR A 72 27.81 -19.96 -22.55
C THR A 72 27.54 -21.47 -22.48
N GLU A 73 27.02 -22.01 -23.58
CA GLU A 73 27.30 -23.38 -23.99
C GLU A 73 28.66 -23.38 -24.71
N THR A 74 29.42 -24.48 -24.55
CA THR A 74 30.75 -24.84 -25.10
C THR A 74 32.02 -24.46 -24.33
#